data_AF-A0A9P3PY78-F1
#
_entry.id   AF-A0A9P3PY78-F1
#
_cell.length_a   1.000
_cell.length_b   1.000
_cell.length_c   1.000
_cell.angle_alpha   90.00
_cell.angle_beta   90.00
_cell.angle_gamma   90.00
#
_symmetry.space_group_name_H-M   'P 1'
#
loop_
_entity.id
_entity.type
_entity.pdbx_description
1 polymer ?
#
loop_
_entity_poly.entity_id
_entity_poly.type
_entity_poly.pdbx_seq_one_letter_code
_entity_poly.pdbx_strand_id
1 'polypeptide(L)'
;MTTVYQPTRVVWPPQPQPYYPRNPMYDGLSSSSSSRRHERRESLRRAEQVRADEALARRMQAEEEQLLVLESMRTAQRERDQGRQPHHSNSMAINHDRDRTRTASTASSSRSSTPRPRPSSPLPVPPRIMTPSPARSAPKTPAEDQLELREHTHSKSPRCQRSRCGTLLPVAASPARSRLPSSSSSHTHALSAQLHLTCPRCSTTHCLGCSRPVSCPPHCPSSSSSSCALPKCCPPIRALAIFHILSAFDDAYLSACSSLLSAPGQANVPAEHRTLFLEYLTSNSDTRFTKAFNRTFLHTLLALRPWLSSPSPFPAPSPSSSPLPPTPTPTPPPPPSIPTLLSTSFLLEVARAYLADSTRNHVHWVIHGELYVALLALLVLLGRSSDPALSRLVMRPLQRRSPPSSSPSSSSGVQACVSASTGAFIEERKAAEGQEGDEEGGEEEEQSLSLYALAGKPRVRADLRKMEGRGDKETQSLVAQLLMDLNHIVCMDVLG
;
A
#
# COMPACT_ATOMS: atom_id res chain seq x y z
N MET A 1 -28.37 -65.07 -57.28
CA MET A 1 -27.64 -64.03 -56.52
C MET A 1 -27.77 -62.72 -57.27
N THR A 2 -28.73 -61.90 -56.88
CA THR A 2 -29.15 -60.68 -57.58
C THR A 2 -28.55 -59.47 -56.86
N THR A 3 -27.57 -58.84 -57.48
CA THR A 3 -26.87 -57.66 -56.96
C THR A 3 -27.66 -56.41 -57.32
N VAL A 4 -28.12 -55.69 -56.30
CA VAL A 4 -28.85 -54.42 -56.40
C VAL A 4 -27.84 -53.29 -56.59
N TYR A 5 -27.98 -52.54 -57.69
CA TYR A 5 -27.19 -51.35 -58.01
C TYR A 5 -27.83 -50.14 -57.32
N GLN A 6 -27.10 -49.44 -56.43
CA GLN A 6 -27.55 -48.16 -55.87
C GLN A 6 -26.94 -46.99 -56.66
N PRO A 7 -27.73 -45.96 -57.03
CA PRO A 7 -27.22 -44.79 -57.72
C PRO A 7 -26.63 -43.78 -56.74
N THR A 8 -25.41 -43.33 -57.03
CA THR A 8 -24.67 -42.30 -56.30
C THR A 8 -25.36 -40.94 -56.43
N ARG A 9 -25.78 -40.33 -55.32
CA ARG A 9 -26.28 -38.95 -55.28
C ARG A 9 -25.14 -37.96 -55.52
N VAL A 10 -25.20 -37.23 -56.62
CA VAL A 10 -24.35 -36.06 -56.87
C VAL A 10 -24.86 -34.90 -56.02
N VAL A 11 -24.07 -34.50 -55.01
CA VAL A 11 -24.31 -33.31 -54.19
C VAL A 11 -23.73 -32.10 -54.91
N TRP A 12 -24.59 -31.20 -55.36
CA TRP A 12 -24.16 -29.90 -55.92
C TRP A 12 -23.77 -28.95 -54.78
N PRO A 13 -22.67 -28.18 -54.90
CA PRO A 13 -22.31 -27.17 -53.92
C PRO A 13 -23.34 -26.02 -53.92
N PRO A 14 -23.61 -25.41 -52.75
CA PRO A 14 -24.58 -24.32 -52.63
C PRO A 14 -24.13 -23.10 -53.44
N GLN A 15 -25.04 -22.52 -54.22
CA GLN A 15 -24.79 -21.29 -54.94
C GLN A 15 -24.49 -20.13 -53.98
N PRO A 16 -23.51 -19.25 -54.30
CA PRO A 16 -23.24 -18.05 -53.53
C PRO A 16 -24.42 -17.09 -53.60
N GLN A 17 -24.97 -16.75 -52.43
CA GLN A 17 -26.02 -15.74 -52.27
C GLN A 17 -25.48 -14.35 -52.64
N PRO A 18 -26.25 -13.53 -53.37
CA PRO A 18 -25.85 -12.16 -53.71
C PRO A 18 -25.76 -11.29 -52.45
N TYR A 19 -24.59 -10.71 -52.23
CA TYR A 19 -24.29 -9.81 -51.11
C TYR A 19 -24.93 -8.45 -51.36
N TYR A 20 -26.08 -8.19 -50.73
CA TYR A 20 -26.65 -6.85 -50.68
C TYR A 20 -25.96 -6.03 -49.56
N PRO A 21 -25.32 -4.90 -49.86
CA PRO A 21 -24.70 -4.06 -48.84
C PRO A 21 -25.78 -3.49 -47.90
N ARG A 22 -25.66 -3.84 -46.62
CA ARG A 22 -26.53 -3.36 -45.53
C ARG A 22 -26.33 -1.85 -45.36
N ASN A 23 -27.40 -1.08 -45.54
CA ASN A 23 -27.40 0.38 -45.41
C ASN A 23 -27.27 0.76 -43.90
N PRO A 24 -26.19 1.42 -43.44
CA PRO A 24 -25.91 1.63 -42.01
C PRO A 24 -26.66 2.82 -41.37
N MET A 25 -27.66 3.40 -42.05
CA MET A 25 -28.26 4.68 -41.64
C MET A 25 -29.50 4.58 -40.73
N TYR A 26 -30.02 3.39 -40.39
CA TYR A 26 -31.29 3.27 -39.63
C TYR A 26 -31.25 2.49 -38.31
N ASP A 27 -30.12 1.94 -37.88
CA ASP A 27 -30.05 1.13 -36.64
C ASP A 27 -29.70 1.94 -35.36
N GLY A 28 -29.52 3.27 -35.46
CA GLY A 28 -29.01 4.10 -34.36
C GLY A 28 -30.05 4.65 -33.36
N LEU A 29 -31.35 4.57 -33.64
CA LEU A 29 -32.37 5.30 -32.86
C LEU A 29 -33.18 4.44 -31.88
N SER A 30 -33.14 3.11 -31.98
CA SER A 30 -33.89 2.23 -31.06
C SER A 30 -33.15 1.95 -29.75
N SER A 31 -31.81 1.98 -29.73
CA SER A 31 -31.02 1.60 -28.55
C SER A 31 -30.95 2.66 -27.44
N SER A 32 -31.23 3.92 -27.75
CA SER A 32 -31.19 5.03 -26.79
C SER A 32 -32.40 5.06 -25.85
N SER A 33 -33.53 4.46 -26.24
CA SER A 33 -34.75 4.40 -25.42
C SER A 33 -34.64 3.38 -24.27
N SER A 34 -34.00 2.24 -24.50
CA SER A 34 -33.79 1.20 -23.48
C SER A 34 -32.78 1.64 -22.41
N SER A 35 -31.70 2.29 -22.83
CA SER A 35 -30.67 2.83 -21.92
C SER A 35 -31.25 3.84 -20.93
N ARG A 36 -32.08 4.80 -21.39
CA ARG A 36 -32.74 5.78 -20.51
C ARG A 36 -33.72 5.15 -19.51
N ARG A 37 -34.41 4.06 -19.89
CA ARG A 37 -35.30 3.34 -18.96
C ARG A 37 -34.52 2.62 -17.87
N HIS A 38 -33.38 2.03 -18.21
CA HIS A 38 -32.51 1.41 -17.21
C HIS A 38 -31.94 2.45 -16.23
N GLU A 39 -31.44 3.57 -16.75
CA GLU A 39 -30.89 4.65 -15.92
C GLU A 39 -31.94 5.24 -14.96
N ARG A 40 -33.18 5.41 -15.43
CA ARG A 40 -34.28 5.86 -14.58
C ARG A 40 -34.63 4.86 -13.48
N ARG A 41 -34.62 3.55 -13.76
CA ARG A 41 -34.84 2.51 -12.75
C ARG A 41 -33.73 2.48 -11.70
N GLU A 42 -32.48 2.64 -12.14
CA GLU A 42 -31.33 2.66 -11.24
C GLU A 42 -31.33 3.90 -10.35
N SER A 43 -31.72 5.05 -10.91
CA SER A 43 -31.91 6.30 -10.15
C SER A 43 -32.99 6.16 -9.07
N LEU A 44 -34.13 5.52 -9.38
CA LEU A 44 -35.19 5.25 -8.39
C LEU A 44 -34.71 4.33 -7.26
N ARG A 45 -33.95 3.29 -7.57
CA ARG A 45 -33.36 2.39 -6.55
C ARG A 45 -32.39 3.14 -5.63
N ARG A 46 -31.55 4.03 -6.18
CA ARG A 46 -30.65 4.87 -5.36
C ARG A 46 -31.43 5.84 -4.48
N ALA A 47 -32.51 6.44 -4.99
CA ALA A 47 -33.35 7.35 -4.20
C ALA A 47 -34.14 6.64 -3.09
N GLU A 48 -34.48 5.36 -3.27
CA GLU A 48 -35.09 4.53 -2.24
C GLU A 48 -34.07 4.13 -1.17
N GLN A 49 -32.85 3.73 -1.58
CA GLN A 49 -31.75 3.44 -0.65
C GLN A 49 -31.42 4.65 0.24
N VAL A 50 -31.32 5.85 -0.34
CA VAL A 50 -31.05 7.07 0.44
C VAL A 50 -32.15 7.35 1.47
N ARG A 51 -33.43 7.09 1.14
CA ARG A 51 -34.53 7.23 2.10
C ARG A 51 -34.47 6.19 3.22
N ALA A 52 -34.08 4.96 2.91
CA ALA A 52 -33.90 3.91 3.91
C ALA A 52 -32.74 4.24 4.87
N ASP A 53 -31.61 4.70 4.32
CA ASP A 53 -30.43 5.11 5.10
C ASP A 53 -30.75 6.33 5.98
N GLU A 54 -31.50 7.32 5.47
CA GLU A 54 -31.93 8.48 6.26
C GLU A 54 -32.89 8.07 7.40
N ALA A 55 -33.82 7.14 7.14
CA ALA A 55 -34.72 6.63 8.17
C ALA A 55 -33.97 5.88 9.28
N LEU A 56 -32.95 5.10 8.92
CA LEU A 56 -32.08 4.41 9.87
C LEU A 56 -31.27 5.41 10.71
N ALA A 57 -30.70 6.44 10.09
CA ALA A 57 -29.97 7.49 10.80
C ALA A 57 -30.84 8.22 11.83
N ARG A 58 -32.11 8.51 11.49
CA ARG A 58 -33.06 9.11 12.43
C ARG A 58 -33.42 8.19 13.59
N ARG A 59 -33.49 6.86 13.37
CA ARG A 59 -33.71 5.89 14.46
C ARG A 59 -32.53 5.84 15.41
N MET A 60 -31.31 5.75 14.89
CA MET A 60 -30.08 5.79 15.70
C MET A 60 -29.99 7.06 16.54
N GLN A 61 -30.31 8.21 15.95
CA GLN A 61 -30.34 9.48 16.69
C GLN A 61 -31.41 9.50 17.79
N ALA A 62 -32.61 8.97 17.52
CA ALA A 62 -33.66 8.88 18.52
C ALA A 62 -33.30 7.94 19.69
N GLU A 63 -32.59 6.84 19.42
CA GLU A 63 -32.08 5.93 20.45
C GLU A 63 -30.99 6.59 21.31
N GLU A 64 -30.08 7.35 20.69
CA GLU A 64 -29.06 8.12 21.42
C GLU A 64 -29.70 9.19 22.32
N GLU A 65 -30.71 9.91 21.83
CA GLU A 65 -31.47 10.88 22.63
C GLU A 65 -32.20 10.21 23.81
N GLN A 66 -32.76 9.01 23.62
CA GLN A 66 -33.37 8.25 24.72
C GLN A 66 -32.35 7.83 25.79
N LEU A 67 -31.15 7.41 25.37
CA LEU A 67 -30.07 7.07 26.31
C LEU A 67 -29.61 8.28 27.12
N LEU A 68 -29.48 9.45 26.49
CA LEU A 68 -29.14 10.70 27.17
C LEU A 68 -30.21 11.10 28.19
N VAL A 69 -31.49 10.93 27.87
CA VAL A 69 -32.59 11.17 28.83
C VAL A 69 -32.52 10.20 30.01
N LEU A 70 -32.27 8.91 29.76
CA LEU A 70 -32.10 7.91 30.83
C LEU A 70 -30.88 8.21 31.72
N GLU A 71 -29.77 8.66 31.15
CA GLU A 71 -28.57 9.03 31.91
C GLU A 71 -28.80 10.32 32.73
N SER A 72 -29.51 11.30 32.16
CA SER A 72 -29.97 12.50 32.88
C SER A 72 -30.88 12.14 34.06
N MET A 73 -31.82 11.20 33.89
CA MET A 73 -32.65 10.71 34.99
C MET A 73 -31.83 10.02 36.09
N ARG A 74 -30.83 9.21 35.73
CA ARG A 74 -29.95 8.55 36.70
C ARG A 74 -29.09 9.54 37.49
N THR A 75 -28.59 10.59 36.83
CA THR A 75 -27.80 11.64 37.51
C THR A 75 -28.66 12.47 38.46
N ALA A 76 -29.87 12.88 38.04
CA ALA A 76 -30.82 13.57 38.90
C ALA A 76 -31.24 12.73 40.13
N GLN A 77 -31.38 11.41 39.97
CA GLN A 77 -31.67 10.51 41.08
C GLN A 77 -30.51 10.47 42.10
N ARG A 78 -29.26 10.38 41.61
CA ARG A 78 -28.07 10.42 42.48
C ARG A 78 -27.96 11.73 43.27
N GLU A 79 -28.29 12.86 42.66
CA GLU A 79 -28.30 14.16 43.36
C GLU A 79 -29.38 14.22 44.45
N ARG A 80 -30.57 13.69 44.19
CA ARG A 80 -31.64 13.58 45.22
C ARG A 80 -31.23 12.70 46.39
N ASP A 81 -30.57 11.58 46.11
CA ASP A 81 -30.13 10.65 47.16
C ASP A 81 -28.98 11.24 48.00
N GLN A 82 -28.07 12.01 47.38
CA GLN A 82 -27.02 12.74 48.10
C GLN A 82 -27.59 13.87 48.98
N GLY A 83 -28.63 14.56 48.53
CA GLY A 83 -29.30 15.61 49.31
C GLY A 83 -30.13 15.11 50.50
N ARG A 84 -30.37 13.80 50.62
CA ARG A 84 -31.15 13.18 51.71
C ARG A 84 -30.30 12.53 52.81
N GLN A 85 -28.96 12.62 52.76
CA GLN A 85 -28.12 12.19 53.87
C GLN A 85 -28.56 12.92 55.16
N PRO A 86 -29.17 12.21 56.13
CA PRO A 86 -29.49 12.81 57.40
C PRO A 86 -28.17 13.19 58.06
N HIS A 87 -28.04 14.45 58.47
CA HIS A 87 -26.94 14.89 59.32
C HIS A 87 -27.00 14.14 60.66
N HIS A 88 -26.52 12.89 60.68
CA HIS A 88 -26.23 12.18 61.91
C HIS A 88 -24.98 12.81 62.51
N SER A 89 -25.28 13.73 63.43
CA SER A 89 -24.37 14.31 64.38
C SER A 89 -23.68 13.19 65.16
N ASN A 90 -22.39 12.96 64.90
CA ASN A 90 -21.50 12.41 65.91
C ASN A 90 -20.44 13.48 66.24
N SER A 91 -20.85 14.28 67.22
CA SER A 91 -20.02 15.02 68.14
C SER A 91 -19.23 14.02 69.00
N MET A 92 -17.89 14.14 69.00
CA MET A 92 -16.99 14.08 70.18
C MET A 92 -15.52 13.93 69.73
N ALA A 93 -14.62 14.52 70.52
CA ALA A 93 -13.15 14.63 70.40
C ALA A 93 -12.66 15.83 69.53
N ILE A 94 -12.54 17.03 70.12
CA ILE A 94 -11.38 17.50 70.93
C ILE A 94 -10.06 17.35 70.15
N ASN A 95 -9.59 18.43 69.53
CA ASN A 95 -8.27 18.95 69.87
C ASN A 95 -8.13 20.43 69.49
N HIS A 96 -7.58 21.13 70.47
CA HIS A 96 -7.23 22.53 70.55
C HIS A 96 -6.13 22.95 69.55
N ASP A 97 -5.99 24.27 69.42
CA ASP A 97 -4.80 25.02 68.97
C ASP A 97 -4.53 25.00 67.47
N ARG A 98 -4.34 26.12 66.76
CA ARG A 98 -3.76 27.40 67.20
C ARG A 98 -4.12 28.52 66.20
N ASP A 99 -4.12 29.74 66.70
CA ASP A 99 -4.31 31.06 66.08
C ASP A 99 -3.89 31.18 64.60
N ARG A 100 -4.64 31.79 63.67
CA ARG A 100 -5.42 33.05 63.66
C ARG A 100 -4.57 34.34 63.71
N THR A 101 -4.02 34.69 62.55
CA THR A 101 -3.88 36.09 62.09
C THR A 101 -4.48 36.16 60.69
N ARG A 102 -5.65 36.81 60.50
CA ARG A 102 -5.80 38.24 60.07
C ARG A 102 -4.91 38.53 58.86
N THR A 103 -5.38 39.04 57.73
CA THR A 103 -6.53 39.89 57.42
C THR A 103 -6.49 40.20 55.90
N ALA A 104 -7.66 40.47 55.32
CA ALA A 104 -7.88 41.42 54.22
C ALA A 104 -7.23 41.07 52.86
N SER A 105 -7.71 41.52 51.70
CA SER A 105 -8.97 42.06 51.22
C SER A 105 -8.73 42.17 49.70
N THR A 106 -9.77 41.88 48.92
CA THR A 106 -10.22 42.70 47.79
C THR A 106 -9.27 43.81 47.31
N ALA A 107 -8.76 43.69 46.07
CA ALA A 107 -8.79 44.78 45.07
C ALA A 107 -8.18 44.35 43.73
N SER A 108 -8.93 44.72 42.68
CA SER A 108 -8.61 44.92 41.28
C SER A 108 -7.24 45.56 41.01
N SER A 109 -6.58 45.20 39.90
CA SER A 109 -6.20 46.12 38.80
C SER A 109 -5.08 45.58 37.88
N SER A 110 -5.41 45.55 36.59
CA SER A 110 -4.63 46.08 35.45
C SER A 110 -3.14 46.43 35.61
N ARG A 111 -2.29 45.84 34.75
CA ARG A 111 -1.17 46.43 33.95
C ARG A 111 -0.34 45.28 33.35
N SER A 112 -0.21 45.11 32.04
CA SER A 112 0.61 45.89 31.10
C SER A 112 2.05 46.12 31.58
N SER A 113 3.00 45.31 31.09
CA SER A 113 4.33 45.77 30.69
C SER A 113 5.18 44.64 30.07
N THR A 114 5.46 44.82 28.79
CA THR A 114 6.59 44.32 28.01
C THR A 114 7.94 44.58 28.69
N PRO A 115 8.94 43.68 28.59
CA PRO A 115 10.34 44.04 28.75
C PRO A 115 11.02 44.22 27.39
N ARG A 116 11.52 45.45 27.17
CA ARG A 116 12.46 45.84 26.10
C ARG A 116 13.85 45.18 26.32
N PRO A 117 14.71 45.12 25.29
CA PRO A 117 15.97 44.40 25.30
C PRO A 117 17.11 45.22 25.91
N ARG A 118 18.11 44.53 26.48
CA ARG A 118 19.37 45.12 26.96
C ARG A 118 20.51 44.92 25.94
N PRO A 119 21.53 45.80 25.98
CA PRO A 119 22.41 46.11 24.85
C PRO A 119 23.74 45.35 24.84
N SER A 120 24.26 45.21 23.62
CA SER A 120 25.65 45.39 23.18
C SER A 120 26.80 44.99 24.11
N SER A 121 27.57 43.99 23.69
CA SER A 121 28.98 43.83 24.03
C SER A 121 29.76 43.26 22.82
N PRO A 122 31.07 43.53 22.74
CA PRO A 122 31.75 43.82 21.48
C PRO A 122 32.31 42.60 20.75
N LEU A 123 32.47 42.81 19.45
CA LEU A 123 33.03 41.96 18.40
C LEU A 123 34.36 41.28 18.78
N PRO A 124 34.52 39.97 18.46
CA PRO A 124 35.80 39.41 18.10
C PRO A 124 35.98 39.45 16.57
N VAL A 125 37.17 39.89 16.18
CA VAL A 125 37.68 40.00 14.80
C VAL A 125 37.55 38.68 14.04
N PRO A 126 36.97 38.65 12.83
CA PRO A 126 36.99 37.44 12.00
C PRO A 126 38.36 37.24 11.33
N PRO A 127 38.91 36.01 11.33
CA PRO A 127 40.12 35.69 10.59
C PRO A 127 39.89 35.72 9.08
N ARG A 128 40.97 36.04 8.36
CA ARG A 128 41.10 36.15 6.90
C ARG A 128 40.29 35.11 6.13
N ILE A 129 39.45 35.60 5.22
CA ILE A 129 38.78 34.87 4.16
C ILE A 129 39.85 34.19 3.29
N MET A 130 40.01 32.87 3.46
CA MET A 130 40.57 32.03 2.41
C MET A 130 39.49 31.84 1.35
N THR A 131 39.85 32.13 0.11
CA THR A 131 39.06 31.88 -1.10
C THR A 131 38.42 30.48 -1.06
N PRO A 132 37.10 30.35 -1.26
CA PRO A 132 36.46 29.05 -1.28
C PRO A 132 36.91 28.26 -2.51
N SER A 133 37.40 27.06 -2.24
CA SER A 133 37.63 25.97 -3.19
C SER A 133 36.41 25.78 -4.11
N PRO A 134 36.60 25.33 -5.37
CA PRO A 134 35.53 25.26 -6.36
C PRO A 134 34.34 24.46 -5.82
N ALA A 135 33.16 25.08 -5.95
CA ALA A 135 31.89 24.60 -5.45
C ALA A 135 31.72 23.09 -5.69
N ARG A 136 31.61 22.32 -4.60
CA ARG A 136 30.98 21.00 -4.66
C ARG A 136 29.61 21.21 -5.26
N SER A 137 29.38 20.64 -6.45
CA SER A 137 28.08 20.59 -7.09
C SER A 137 27.05 20.14 -6.06
N ALA A 138 25.94 20.89 -5.98
CA ALA A 138 24.83 20.54 -5.11
C ALA A 138 24.41 19.09 -5.40
N PRO A 139 24.08 18.28 -4.38
CA PRO A 139 23.62 16.91 -4.59
C PRO A 139 22.40 16.96 -5.52
N LYS A 140 22.49 16.23 -6.65
CA LYS A 140 21.41 16.13 -7.64
C LYS A 140 20.11 15.77 -6.93
N THR A 141 19.03 16.41 -7.34
CA THR A 141 17.72 16.10 -6.78
C THR A 141 17.25 14.74 -7.29
N PRO A 142 16.46 13.97 -6.52
CA PRO A 142 15.90 12.70 -6.98
C PRO A 142 15.15 12.80 -8.32
N ALA A 143 14.60 13.99 -8.63
CA ALA A 143 13.93 14.26 -9.90
C ALA A 143 14.89 14.27 -11.10
N GLU A 144 16.13 14.75 -10.93
CA GLU A 144 17.15 14.75 -11.97
C GLU A 144 17.64 13.34 -12.28
N ASP A 145 17.85 12.50 -11.26
CA ASP A 145 18.23 11.09 -11.45
C ASP A 145 17.14 10.30 -12.20
N GLN A 146 15.86 10.61 -11.96
CA GLN A 146 14.75 10.01 -12.72
C GLN A 146 14.70 10.47 -14.18
N LEU A 147 15.02 11.75 -14.44
CA LEU A 147 15.08 12.28 -15.78
C LEU A 147 16.24 11.64 -16.57
N GLU A 148 17.42 11.51 -15.95
CA GLU A 148 18.56 10.84 -16.57
C GLU A 148 18.26 9.38 -16.92
N LEU A 149 17.55 8.64 -16.06
CA LEU A 149 17.14 7.25 -16.37
C LEU A 149 16.18 7.17 -17.58
N ARG A 150 15.25 8.12 -17.68
CA ARG A 150 14.36 8.24 -18.84
C ARG A 150 15.14 8.58 -20.10
N GLU A 151 16.04 9.56 -20.04
CA GLU A 151 16.86 9.93 -21.19
C GLU A 151 17.81 8.81 -21.63
N HIS A 152 18.34 8.02 -20.68
CA HIS A 152 19.20 6.88 -20.99
C HIS A 152 18.48 5.79 -21.78
N THR A 153 17.19 5.58 -21.51
CA THR A 153 16.38 4.59 -22.23
C THR A 153 15.90 5.08 -23.60
N HIS A 154 15.80 6.40 -23.80
CA HIS A 154 15.24 6.97 -25.02
C HIS A 154 16.31 7.49 -26.01
N SER A 155 17.54 7.74 -25.56
CA SER A 155 18.56 8.41 -26.38
C SER A 155 19.18 7.57 -27.50
N LYS A 156 18.98 6.24 -27.52
CA LYS A 156 19.47 5.37 -28.60
C LYS A 156 18.38 4.39 -29.02
N SER A 157 17.73 4.66 -30.16
CA SER A 157 16.81 3.71 -30.79
C SER A 157 17.55 2.41 -31.12
N PRO A 158 17.28 1.30 -30.40
CA PRO A 158 18.03 0.09 -30.60
C PRO A 158 17.69 -0.53 -31.96
N ARG A 159 18.68 -1.12 -32.63
CA ARG A 159 18.46 -1.89 -33.85
C ARG A 159 18.05 -3.31 -33.51
N CYS A 160 17.13 -3.87 -34.28
CA CYS A 160 16.78 -5.28 -34.17
C CYS A 160 18.04 -6.15 -34.36
N GLN A 161 18.44 -6.89 -33.31
CA GLN A 161 19.64 -7.74 -33.32
C GLN A 161 19.50 -9.03 -34.13
N ARG A 162 18.34 -9.28 -34.75
CA ARG A 162 18.18 -10.43 -35.64
C ARG A 162 19.00 -10.17 -36.90
N SER A 163 19.91 -11.10 -37.22
CA SER A 163 21.02 -10.96 -38.20
C SER A 163 20.67 -10.38 -39.58
N ARG A 164 19.39 -10.33 -39.97
CA ARG A 164 18.93 -9.83 -41.28
C ARG A 164 17.92 -8.69 -41.22
N CYS A 165 17.46 -8.28 -40.03
CA CYS A 165 16.38 -7.30 -39.92
C CYS A 165 16.93 -5.87 -39.95
N GLY A 166 17.82 -5.52 -39.01
CA GLY A 166 18.44 -4.19 -38.90
C GLY A 166 17.48 -3.02 -38.64
N THR A 167 16.16 -3.25 -38.68
CA THR A 167 15.13 -2.23 -38.47
C THR A 167 15.30 -1.59 -37.09
N LEU A 168 15.19 -0.27 -37.04
CA LEU A 168 15.15 0.49 -35.80
C LEU A 168 13.90 0.07 -35.04
N LEU A 169 14.08 -0.36 -33.79
CA LEU A 169 12.97 -0.70 -32.91
C LEU A 169 12.28 0.60 -32.51
N PRO A 170 10.96 0.72 -32.69
CA PRO A 170 10.23 1.88 -32.21
C PRO A 170 10.30 1.86 -30.68
N VAL A 171 11.09 2.76 -30.10
CA VAL A 171 10.94 3.09 -28.69
C VAL A 171 9.59 3.77 -28.61
N ALA A 172 8.59 3.09 -28.04
CA ALA A 172 7.28 3.67 -27.85
C ALA A 172 7.49 5.03 -27.18
N ALA A 173 6.99 6.10 -27.82
CA ALA A 173 7.04 7.44 -27.24
C ALA A 173 6.59 7.31 -25.79
N SER A 174 7.40 7.79 -24.84
CA SER A 174 7.20 7.66 -23.40
C SER A 174 5.70 7.68 -23.12
N PRO A 175 5.08 6.56 -22.70
CA PRO A 175 3.63 6.43 -22.67
C PRO A 175 3.12 7.60 -21.84
N ALA A 176 2.47 8.56 -22.50
CA ALA A 176 2.20 9.89 -21.98
C ALA A 176 1.41 9.74 -20.68
N ARG A 177 2.10 9.78 -19.51
CA ARG A 177 1.61 9.39 -18.17
C ARG A 177 0.27 8.67 -18.27
N SER A 178 0.25 7.49 -18.91
CA SER A 178 -1.03 6.85 -19.20
C SER A 178 -1.61 6.50 -17.85
N ARG A 179 -2.64 7.24 -17.42
CA ARG A 179 -3.28 7.07 -16.12
C ARG A 179 -3.56 5.59 -15.99
N LEU A 180 -2.92 4.97 -15.01
CA LEU A 180 -3.03 3.56 -14.73
C LEU A 180 -4.53 3.22 -14.69
N PRO A 181 -5.01 2.25 -15.47
CA PRO A 181 -6.43 1.89 -15.44
C PRO A 181 -6.77 1.50 -14.01
N SER A 182 -7.75 2.20 -13.40
CA SER A 182 -8.14 2.02 -12.00
C SER A 182 -8.61 0.59 -11.66
N SER A 183 -8.70 -0.29 -12.64
CA SER A 183 -8.98 -1.72 -12.47
C SER A 183 -7.72 -2.50 -12.06
N SER A 184 -7.62 -2.66 -10.75
CA SER A 184 -6.62 -3.40 -9.97
C SER A 184 -6.07 -4.76 -10.48
N SER A 185 -6.66 -5.44 -11.47
CA SER A 185 -6.12 -6.72 -11.99
C SER A 185 -5.20 -6.55 -13.20
N SER A 186 -5.03 -5.33 -13.73
CA SER A 186 -4.39 -5.09 -15.03
C SER A 186 -2.98 -4.49 -14.99
N HIS A 187 -2.46 -4.12 -13.81
CA HIS A 187 -1.19 -3.37 -13.73
C HIS A 187 0.04 -4.16 -14.17
N THR A 188 0.17 -5.43 -13.75
CA THR A 188 1.30 -6.28 -14.16
C THR A 188 1.27 -6.57 -15.67
N HIS A 189 0.07 -6.66 -16.25
CA HIS A 189 -0.10 -6.82 -17.69
C HIS A 189 0.39 -5.61 -18.50
N ALA A 190 -0.05 -4.41 -18.09
CA ALA A 190 0.32 -3.19 -18.79
C ALA A 190 1.84 -2.95 -18.74
N LEU A 191 2.47 -3.26 -17.61
CA LEU A 191 3.90 -3.05 -17.42
C LEU A 191 4.74 -3.93 -18.36
N SER A 192 4.49 -5.24 -18.42
CA SER A 192 5.32 -6.11 -19.25
C SER A 192 5.18 -5.79 -20.74
N ALA A 193 3.99 -5.39 -21.20
CA ALA A 193 3.81 -4.93 -22.57
C ALA A 193 4.69 -3.71 -22.89
N GLN A 194 4.88 -2.80 -21.93
CA GLN A 194 5.76 -1.63 -22.06
C GLN A 194 7.25 -1.98 -21.99
N LEU A 195 7.61 -3.13 -21.41
CA LEU A 195 8.98 -3.60 -21.25
C LEU A 195 9.47 -4.46 -22.43
N HIS A 196 8.58 -4.78 -23.38
CA HIS A 196 8.92 -5.42 -24.65
C HIS A 196 9.03 -4.38 -25.77
N LEU A 197 9.98 -4.60 -26.66
CA LEU A 197 10.08 -3.92 -27.94
C LEU A 197 9.78 -4.93 -29.05
N THR A 198 8.64 -4.78 -29.73
CA THR A 198 8.32 -5.66 -30.85
C THR A 198 8.83 -5.06 -32.15
N CYS A 199 9.69 -5.80 -32.86
CA CYS A 199 10.17 -5.38 -34.17
C CYS A 199 9.00 -5.40 -35.18
N PRO A 200 8.66 -4.28 -35.83
CA PRO A 200 7.52 -4.24 -36.76
C PRO A 200 7.75 -5.09 -38.03
N ARG A 201 9.02 -5.34 -38.39
CA ARG A 201 9.36 -6.07 -39.62
C ARG A 201 9.39 -7.58 -39.45
N CYS A 202 9.93 -8.08 -38.34
CA CYS A 202 10.12 -9.53 -38.11
C CYS A 202 9.39 -10.06 -36.87
N SER A 203 8.50 -9.25 -36.29
CA SER A 203 7.64 -9.54 -35.12
C SER A 203 8.36 -10.12 -33.90
N THR A 204 9.69 -10.01 -33.86
CA THR A 204 10.53 -10.52 -32.77
C THR A 204 10.41 -9.56 -31.60
N THR A 205 10.17 -10.09 -30.42
CA THR A 205 10.14 -9.32 -29.17
C THR A 205 11.55 -9.20 -28.63
N HIS A 206 11.89 -8.00 -28.20
CA HIS A 206 13.17 -7.65 -27.62
C HIS A 206 12.96 -7.13 -26.20
N CYS A 207 13.93 -7.37 -25.33
CA CYS A 207 13.96 -6.75 -24.01
C CYS A 207 14.27 -5.26 -24.14
N LEU A 208 13.46 -4.36 -23.56
CA LEU A 208 13.72 -2.91 -23.60
C LEU A 208 15.08 -2.54 -22.97
N GLY A 209 15.53 -3.28 -21.96
CA GLY A 209 16.74 -2.96 -21.19
C GLY A 209 18.06 -3.34 -21.87
N CYS A 210 18.10 -4.43 -22.64
CA CYS A 210 19.33 -4.89 -23.33
C CYS A 210 19.17 -5.09 -24.83
N SER A 211 17.96 -4.88 -25.37
CA SER A 211 17.59 -5.05 -26.78
C SER A 211 17.79 -6.46 -27.35
N ARG A 212 18.12 -7.44 -26.51
CA ARG A 212 18.27 -8.84 -26.91
C ARG A 212 16.90 -9.43 -27.23
N PRO A 213 16.80 -10.28 -28.27
CA PRO A 213 15.58 -11.05 -28.53
C PRO A 213 15.20 -11.88 -27.31
N VAL A 214 13.92 -11.92 -26.98
CA VAL A 214 13.36 -12.77 -25.92
C VAL A 214 12.31 -13.70 -26.51
N SER A 215 12.16 -14.89 -25.94
CA SER A 215 11.18 -15.90 -26.42
C SER A 215 9.76 -15.60 -25.93
N CYS A 216 9.36 -14.33 -25.93
CA CYS A 216 8.02 -13.91 -25.51
C CYS A 216 7.14 -13.67 -26.73
N PRO A 217 5.86 -14.07 -26.71
CA PRO A 217 4.96 -13.75 -27.81
C PRO A 217 4.75 -12.22 -27.90
N PRO A 218 4.42 -11.67 -29.09
CA PRO A 218 4.27 -10.22 -29.31
C PRO A 218 3.20 -9.56 -28.40
N HIS A 219 2.29 -10.36 -27.84
CA HIS A 219 1.31 -9.95 -26.85
C HIS A 219 1.46 -10.77 -25.57
N CYS A 220 2.64 -10.73 -24.95
CA CYS A 220 2.94 -11.48 -23.73
C CYS A 220 1.90 -11.19 -22.62
N PRO A 221 1.02 -12.17 -22.28
CA PRO A 221 -0.02 -11.98 -21.28
C PRO A 221 0.62 -12.08 -19.90
N SER A 222 0.80 -10.92 -19.31
CA SER A 222 1.90 -10.67 -18.39
C SER A 222 1.59 -10.72 -16.90
N SER A 223 0.42 -11.23 -16.50
CA SER A 223 0.10 -11.37 -15.07
C SER A 223 0.22 -12.79 -14.52
N SER A 224 0.01 -13.82 -15.35
CA SER A 224 -0.21 -15.18 -14.83
C SER A 224 0.65 -16.25 -15.49
N SER A 225 1.25 -15.94 -16.65
CA SER A 225 2.14 -16.90 -17.29
C SER A 225 3.54 -16.74 -16.71
N SER A 226 3.95 -17.70 -15.89
CA SER A 226 5.34 -17.93 -15.45
C SER A 226 6.35 -18.06 -16.61
N SER A 227 5.89 -17.92 -17.86
CA SER A 227 6.65 -18.01 -19.10
C SER A 227 7.25 -16.68 -19.58
N CYS A 228 6.90 -15.53 -18.99
CA CYS A 228 7.57 -14.28 -19.37
C CYS A 228 9.04 -14.32 -18.92
N ALA A 229 9.97 -14.24 -19.88
CA ALA A 229 11.41 -14.32 -19.62
C ALA A 229 12.01 -12.99 -19.14
N LEU A 230 11.27 -11.88 -19.23
CA LEU A 230 11.79 -10.54 -18.92
C LEU A 230 12.31 -10.36 -17.49
N PRO A 231 11.61 -10.84 -16.42
CA PRO A 231 12.12 -10.68 -15.05
C PRO A 231 13.52 -11.27 -14.84
N LYS A 232 13.89 -12.26 -15.66
CA LYS A 232 15.18 -12.96 -15.62
C LYS A 232 16.16 -12.48 -16.69
N CYS A 233 15.78 -11.54 -17.56
CA CYS A 233 16.54 -11.21 -18.76
C CYS A 233 17.83 -10.43 -18.46
N CYS A 234 17.74 -9.27 -17.80
CA CYS A 234 18.91 -8.45 -17.49
C CYS A 234 18.67 -7.47 -16.32
N PRO A 235 19.72 -6.97 -15.63
CA PRO A 235 19.55 -5.96 -14.59
C PRO A 235 18.85 -4.67 -15.03
N PRO A 236 19.13 -4.10 -16.22
CA PRO A 236 18.46 -2.88 -16.68
C PRO A 236 16.94 -3.00 -16.78
N ILE A 237 16.41 -4.12 -17.30
CA ILE A 237 14.94 -4.27 -17.42
C ILE A 237 14.27 -4.40 -16.05
N ARG A 238 14.94 -5.01 -15.07
CA ARG A 238 14.44 -5.09 -13.70
C ARG A 238 14.39 -3.71 -13.06
N ALA A 239 15.43 -2.91 -13.22
CA ALA A 239 15.46 -1.53 -12.71
C ALA A 239 14.33 -0.68 -13.32
N LEU A 240 14.11 -0.79 -14.64
CA LEU A 240 13.01 -0.10 -15.32
C LEU A 240 11.64 -0.57 -14.83
N ALA A 241 11.43 -1.87 -14.70
CA ALA A 241 10.19 -2.43 -14.18
C ALA A 241 9.87 -1.90 -12.77
N ILE A 242 10.86 -1.96 -11.87
CA ILE A 242 10.75 -1.46 -10.50
C ILE A 242 10.47 0.04 -10.51
N PHE A 243 11.20 0.83 -11.32
CA PHE A 243 10.96 2.27 -11.45
C PHE A 243 9.52 2.58 -11.86
N HIS A 244 8.97 1.89 -12.86
CA HIS A 244 7.60 2.09 -13.30
C HIS A 244 6.57 1.71 -12.22
N ILE A 245 6.78 0.59 -11.51
CA ILE A 245 5.91 0.16 -10.41
C ILE A 245 5.94 1.17 -9.24
N LEU A 246 7.12 1.63 -8.85
CA LEU A 246 7.27 2.61 -7.77
C LEU A 246 6.70 3.98 -8.15
N SER A 247 6.97 4.46 -9.37
CA SER A 247 6.40 5.72 -9.86
C SER A 247 4.88 5.69 -9.88
N ALA A 248 4.30 4.57 -10.34
CA ALA A 248 2.85 4.33 -10.33
C ALA A 248 2.26 4.41 -8.92
N PHE A 249 2.94 3.82 -7.95
CA PHE A 249 2.55 3.87 -6.55
C PHE A 249 2.68 5.27 -5.96
N ASP A 250 3.80 5.96 -6.21
CA ASP A 250 4.06 7.30 -5.71
C ASP A 250 3.02 8.31 -6.24
N ASP A 251 2.67 8.22 -7.53
CA ASP A 251 1.58 9.02 -8.13
C ASP A 251 0.22 8.74 -7.44
N ALA A 252 -0.10 7.46 -7.19
CA ALA A 252 -1.34 7.08 -6.52
C ALA A 252 -1.39 7.56 -5.06
N TYR A 253 -0.26 7.49 -4.35
CA TYR A 253 -0.10 7.96 -2.99
C TYR A 253 -0.23 9.48 -2.88
N LEU A 254 0.46 10.24 -3.73
CA LEU A 254 0.35 11.71 -3.74
C LEU A 254 -1.06 12.19 -4.13
N SER A 255 -1.70 11.49 -5.08
CA SER A 255 -3.11 11.75 -5.45
C SER A 255 -4.06 11.50 -4.27
N ALA A 256 -3.87 10.40 -3.54
CA ALA A 256 -4.65 10.06 -2.36
C ALA A 256 -4.45 11.09 -1.23
N CYS A 257 -3.20 11.49 -0.95
CA CYS A 257 -2.88 12.54 0.03
C CYS A 257 -3.57 13.86 -0.32
N SER A 258 -3.47 14.29 -1.58
CA SER A 258 -4.04 15.55 -2.06
C SER A 258 -5.58 15.55 -1.98
N SER A 259 -6.21 14.40 -2.23
CA SER A 259 -7.66 14.23 -2.18
C SER A 259 -8.20 14.32 -0.75
N LEU A 260 -7.50 13.74 0.23
CA LEU A 260 -7.92 13.79 1.63
C LEU A 260 -7.81 15.20 2.22
N LEU A 261 -6.76 15.92 1.86
CA LEU A 261 -6.41 17.21 2.48
C LEU A 261 -6.99 18.41 1.73
N SER A 262 -7.83 18.19 0.71
CA SER A 262 -8.46 19.25 -0.09
C SER A 262 -7.45 20.27 -0.65
N ALA A 263 -6.24 19.82 -0.98
CA ALA A 263 -5.17 20.64 -1.54
C ALA A 263 -4.89 20.25 -3.00
N PRO A 264 -5.84 20.44 -3.94
CA PRO A 264 -5.65 20.05 -5.33
C PRO A 264 -4.56 20.89 -5.99
N GLY A 265 -3.64 20.23 -6.71
CA GLY A 265 -2.70 20.89 -7.64
C GLY A 265 -1.32 21.20 -7.09
N GLN A 266 -0.99 20.88 -5.84
CA GLN A 266 0.39 20.99 -5.38
C GLN A 266 1.23 19.80 -5.86
N ALA A 267 2.29 20.08 -6.60
CA ALA A 267 3.25 19.08 -7.06
C ALA A 267 4.09 18.48 -5.92
N ASN A 268 4.10 19.11 -4.74
CA ASN A 268 4.87 18.66 -3.59
C ASN A 268 4.00 18.69 -2.33
N VAL A 269 3.64 17.52 -1.81
CA VAL A 269 2.86 17.39 -0.58
C VAL A 269 3.82 17.51 0.61
N PRO A 270 3.62 18.48 1.53
CA PRO A 270 4.45 18.63 2.72
C PRO A 270 4.53 17.35 3.56
N ALA A 271 5.67 17.11 4.22
CA ALA A 271 5.87 15.90 5.04
C ALA A 271 4.83 15.77 6.18
N GLU A 272 4.37 16.89 6.73
CA GLU A 272 3.32 16.93 7.77
C GLU A 272 2.00 16.35 7.24
N HIS A 273 1.61 16.79 6.05
CA HIS A 273 0.40 16.31 5.35
C HIS A 273 0.47 14.81 5.06
N ARG A 274 1.64 14.33 4.65
CA ARG A 274 1.89 12.89 4.46
C ARG A 274 1.74 12.10 5.75
N THR A 275 2.24 12.65 6.86
CA THR A 275 2.14 12.01 8.19
C THR A 275 0.69 11.89 8.63
N LEU A 276 -0.10 12.96 8.51
CA LEU A 276 -1.54 12.95 8.82
C LEU A 276 -2.31 11.96 7.95
N PHE A 277 -1.95 11.87 6.66
CA PHE A 277 -2.55 10.90 5.76
C PHE A 277 -2.26 9.46 6.18
N LEU A 278 -1.03 9.17 6.60
CA LEU A 278 -0.65 7.84 7.09
C LEU A 278 -1.37 7.50 8.40
N GLU A 279 -1.45 8.44 9.34
CA GLU A 279 -2.22 8.28 10.57
C GLU A 279 -3.71 8.01 10.29
N TYR A 280 -4.28 8.70 9.30
CA TYR A 280 -5.64 8.44 8.83
C TYR A 280 -5.80 7.01 8.27
N LEU A 281 -4.87 6.56 7.43
CA LEU A 281 -4.92 5.22 6.82
C LEU A 281 -4.83 4.11 7.88
N THR A 282 -3.99 4.28 8.90
CA THR A 282 -3.81 3.25 9.95
C THR A 282 -4.91 3.30 11.01
N SER A 283 -5.47 4.48 11.30
CA SER A 283 -6.58 4.62 12.26
C SER A 283 -7.95 4.24 11.70
N ASN A 284 -8.18 4.42 10.39
CA ASN A 284 -9.49 4.23 9.75
C ASN A 284 -9.46 3.16 8.65
N SER A 285 -9.33 1.89 9.06
CA SER A 285 -9.25 0.73 8.15
C SER A 285 -10.49 0.53 7.27
N ASP A 286 -11.66 0.98 7.71
CA ASP A 286 -12.93 0.55 7.10
C ASP A 286 -13.52 1.47 6.04
N THR A 287 -12.94 2.66 5.84
CA THR A 287 -13.48 3.57 4.83
C THR A 287 -13.25 3.01 3.43
N ARG A 288 -14.20 3.28 2.52
CA ARG A 288 -14.07 2.92 1.11
C ARG A 288 -12.76 3.44 0.51
N PHE A 289 -12.34 4.61 0.96
CA PHE A 289 -11.09 5.23 0.55
C PHE A 289 -9.86 4.44 1.01
N THR A 290 -9.77 4.12 2.31
CA THR A 290 -8.65 3.32 2.87
C THR A 290 -8.58 1.95 2.20
N LYS A 291 -9.72 1.28 1.99
CA LYS A 291 -9.78 -0.01 1.28
C LYS A 291 -9.24 0.08 -0.15
N ALA A 292 -9.58 1.15 -0.88
CA ALA A 292 -9.07 1.38 -2.23
C ALA A 292 -7.56 1.60 -2.24
N PHE A 293 -7.03 2.41 -1.30
CA PHE A 293 -5.60 2.63 -1.18
C PHE A 293 -4.84 1.36 -0.75
N ASN A 294 -5.34 0.61 0.24
CA ASN A 294 -4.78 -0.65 0.69
C ASN A 294 -4.65 -1.66 -0.45
N ARG A 295 -5.67 -1.71 -1.33
CA ARG A 295 -5.63 -2.53 -2.52
C ARG A 295 -4.50 -2.11 -3.45
N THR A 296 -4.35 -0.81 -3.72
CA THR A 296 -3.24 -0.29 -4.53
C THR A 296 -1.88 -0.66 -3.91
N PHE A 297 -1.73 -0.47 -2.60
CA PHE A 297 -0.50 -0.81 -1.89
C PHE A 297 -0.18 -2.31 -1.99
N LEU A 298 -1.16 -3.18 -1.72
CA LEU A 298 -1.02 -4.63 -1.90
C LEU A 298 -0.62 -5.00 -3.33
N HIS A 299 -1.27 -4.44 -4.36
CA HIS A 299 -0.92 -4.71 -5.75
C HIS A 299 0.51 -4.29 -6.09
N THR A 300 0.97 -3.16 -5.57
CA THR A 300 2.36 -2.71 -5.74
C THR A 300 3.34 -3.71 -5.12
N LEU A 301 3.09 -4.17 -3.88
CA LEU A 301 3.93 -5.15 -3.19
C LEU A 301 4.02 -6.47 -4.00
N LEU A 302 2.88 -6.96 -4.48
CA LEU A 302 2.81 -8.17 -5.30
C LEU A 302 3.50 -7.98 -6.66
N ALA A 303 3.37 -6.81 -7.27
CA ALA A 303 4.00 -6.50 -8.56
C ALA A 303 5.52 -6.42 -8.45
N LEU A 304 6.08 -5.93 -7.34
CA LEU A 304 7.52 -5.83 -7.12
C LEU A 304 8.20 -7.19 -6.95
N ARG A 305 7.52 -8.14 -6.30
CA ARG A 305 8.04 -9.46 -5.95
C ARG A 305 8.80 -10.17 -7.09
N PRO A 306 8.23 -10.40 -8.29
CA PRO A 306 8.93 -11.14 -9.36
C PRO A 306 10.20 -10.45 -9.86
N TRP A 307 10.28 -9.12 -9.76
CA TRP A 307 11.43 -8.34 -10.23
C TRP A 307 12.57 -8.32 -9.20
N LEU A 308 12.22 -8.40 -7.91
CA LEU A 308 13.19 -8.47 -6.82
C LEU A 308 13.67 -9.91 -6.54
N SER A 309 12.81 -10.91 -6.75
CA SER A 309 13.18 -12.32 -6.50
C SER A 309 14.09 -12.94 -7.56
N SER A 310 14.33 -12.29 -8.70
CA SER A 310 15.14 -12.89 -9.74
C SER A 310 16.62 -12.92 -9.31
N PRO A 311 17.22 -14.10 -9.10
CA PRO A 311 18.66 -14.17 -8.88
C PRO A 311 19.35 -13.54 -10.08
N SER A 312 20.31 -12.66 -9.85
CA SER A 312 21.08 -12.05 -10.94
C SER A 312 21.88 -13.18 -11.60
N PRO A 313 21.54 -13.63 -12.84
CA PRO A 313 22.21 -14.76 -13.45
C PRO A 313 23.55 -14.33 -14.06
N PHE A 314 24.09 -13.16 -13.69
CA PHE A 314 25.38 -12.74 -14.18
C PHE A 314 26.43 -13.61 -13.49
N PRO A 315 27.06 -14.56 -14.20
CA PRO A 315 28.23 -15.22 -13.65
C PRO A 315 29.20 -14.12 -13.27
N ALA A 316 29.72 -14.18 -12.04
CA ALA A 316 30.80 -13.30 -11.61
C ALA A 316 31.82 -13.26 -12.75
N PRO A 317 32.27 -12.07 -13.19
CA PRO A 317 33.13 -11.93 -14.35
C PRO A 317 34.28 -12.93 -14.17
N SER A 318 34.29 -13.98 -14.99
CA SER A 318 35.38 -14.95 -14.95
C SER A 318 36.65 -14.16 -15.19
N PRO A 319 37.69 -14.31 -14.35
CA PRO A 319 38.93 -13.56 -14.47
C PRO A 319 39.59 -13.96 -15.80
N SER A 320 39.21 -13.25 -16.87
CA SER A 320 39.79 -13.41 -18.19
C SER A 320 41.15 -12.74 -18.15
N SER A 321 42.17 -13.58 -17.99
CA SER A 321 43.58 -13.26 -18.02
C SER A 321 44.03 -12.88 -19.44
N SER A 322 43.52 -11.76 -19.97
CA SER A 322 44.01 -11.19 -21.24
C SER A 322 44.55 -9.77 -21.01
N PRO A 323 45.86 -9.53 -21.20
CA PRO A 323 46.55 -8.32 -20.74
C PRO A 323 46.53 -7.13 -21.72
N LEU A 324 45.58 -7.04 -22.68
CA LEU A 324 45.54 -5.85 -23.54
C LEU A 324 44.78 -4.69 -22.88
N PRO A 325 45.38 -3.49 -22.75
CA PRO A 325 44.70 -2.30 -22.24
C PRO A 325 43.68 -1.81 -23.29
N PRO A 326 42.36 -1.87 -23.01
CA PRO A 326 41.37 -1.33 -23.94
C PRO A 326 41.40 0.20 -23.88
N THR A 327 41.38 0.82 -25.06
CA THR A 327 41.18 2.26 -25.23
C THR A 327 39.94 2.72 -24.44
N PRO A 328 40.03 3.79 -23.61
CA PRO A 328 38.94 4.22 -22.73
C PRO A 328 37.77 4.76 -23.57
N THR A 329 36.85 3.87 -23.94
CA THR A 329 35.57 4.28 -24.51
C THR A 329 34.73 4.82 -23.36
N PRO A 330 34.15 6.03 -23.46
CA PRO A 330 33.32 6.61 -22.39
C PRO A 330 32.20 5.63 -22.07
N THR A 331 32.31 4.99 -20.91
CA THR A 331 31.34 4.01 -20.44
C THR A 331 30.10 4.79 -20.03
N PRO A 332 28.90 4.45 -20.53
CA PRO A 332 27.68 5.11 -20.11
C PRO A 332 27.53 5.01 -18.58
N PRO A 333 27.01 6.06 -17.91
CA PRO A 333 26.76 6.01 -16.48
C PRO A 333 25.94 4.77 -16.13
N PRO A 334 26.30 4.05 -15.06
CA PRO A 334 25.56 2.86 -14.65
C PRO A 334 24.11 3.26 -14.35
N PRO A 335 23.12 2.41 -14.69
CA PRO A 335 21.74 2.67 -14.31
C PRO A 335 21.63 2.81 -12.78
N PRO A 336 20.67 3.61 -12.28
CA PRO A 336 20.45 3.77 -10.86
C PRO A 336 20.23 2.39 -10.24
N SER A 337 20.89 2.17 -9.10
CA SER A 337 20.76 0.92 -8.38
C SER A 337 19.32 0.78 -7.85
N ILE A 338 18.84 -0.45 -7.80
CA ILE A 338 17.55 -0.79 -7.18
C ILE A 338 17.40 -0.18 -5.77
N PRO A 339 18.42 -0.19 -4.89
CA PRO A 339 18.33 0.51 -3.61
C PRO A 339 18.03 2.00 -3.72
N THR A 340 18.64 2.71 -4.68
CA THR A 340 18.36 4.14 -4.88
C THR A 340 16.89 4.35 -5.24
N LEU A 341 16.35 3.57 -6.18
CA LEU A 341 14.94 3.65 -6.59
C LEU A 341 13.97 3.43 -5.42
N LEU A 342 14.24 2.41 -4.58
CA LEU A 342 13.42 2.14 -3.40
C LEU A 342 13.54 3.25 -2.35
N SER A 343 14.74 3.82 -2.17
CA SER A 343 14.98 4.89 -1.20
C SER A 343 14.25 6.19 -1.53
N THR A 344 13.99 6.44 -2.81
CA THR A 344 13.29 7.63 -3.29
C THR A 344 11.77 7.48 -3.32
N SER A 345 11.24 6.27 -3.20
CA SER A 345 9.79 6.01 -3.26
C SER A 345 9.12 6.16 -1.89
N PHE A 346 7.85 6.58 -1.90
CA PHE A 346 7.00 6.62 -0.70
C PHE A 346 6.59 5.25 -0.21
N LEU A 347 6.84 4.18 -0.98
CA LEU A 347 6.49 2.80 -0.60
C LEU A 347 7.03 2.44 0.78
N LEU A 348 8.28 2.80 1.06
CA LEU A 348 8.91 2.50 2.34
C LEU A 348 8.36 3.36 3.47
N GLU A 349 7.96 4.61 3.19
CA GLU A 349 7.31 5.49 4.16
C GLU A 349 5.97 4.87 4.61
N VAL A 350 5.16 4.43 3.64
CA VAL A 350 3.89 3.75 3.89
C VAL A 350 4.10 2.41 4.62
N ALA A 351 5.01 1.56 4.13
CA ALA A 351 5.35 0.30 4.80
C ALA A 351 5.72 0.49 6.28
N ARG A 352 6.49 1.53 6.60
CA ARG A 352 6.87 1.86 7.99
C ARG A 352 5.67 2.24 8.83
N ALA A 353 4.75 3.04 8.30
CA ALA A 353 3.54 3.42 9.03
C ALA A 353 2.69 2.20 9.40
N TYR A 354 2.46 1.29 8.46
CA TYR A 354 1.71 0.05 8.74
C TYR A 354 2.41 -0.77 9.82
N LEU A 355 3.72 -1.01 9.71
CA LEU A 355 4.46 -1.80 10.69
C LEU A 355 4.52 -1.13 12.07
N ALA A 356 4.58 0.20 12.13
CA ALA A 356 4.55 0.93 13.41
C ALA A 356 3.19 0.81 14.10
N ASP A 357 2.10 0.99 13.37
CA ASP A 357 0.74 0.92 13.92
C ASP A 357 0.34 -0.51 14.33
N SER A 358 0.90 -1.50 13.63
CA SER A 358 0.75 -2.93 13.90
C SER A 358 1.03 -3.32 15.36
N THR A 359 1.86 -2.54 16.06
CA THR A 359 2.21 -2.76 17.48
C THR A 359 1.15 -2.27 18.46
N ARG A 360 0.25 -1.37 18.02
CA ARG A 360 -0.79 -0.75 18.83
C ARG A 360 -2.14 -1.43 18.64
N ASN A 361 -2.42 -1.93 17.43
CA ASN A 361 -3.72 -2.48 17.09
C ASN A 361 -3.62 -3.86 16.41
N HIS A 362 -3.78 -4.93 17.18
CA HIS A 362 -3.77 -6.31 16.68
C HIS A 362 -4.95 -6.62 15.75
N VAL A 363 -6.07 -5.91 15.88
CA VAL A 363 -7.24 -6.08 14.99
C VAL A 363 -6.89 -5.68 13.56
N HIS A 364 -6.05 -4.66 13.39
CA HIS A 364 -5.59 -4.21 12.08
C HIS A 364 -4.81 -5.29 11.32
N TRP A 365 -4.11 -6.20 12.01
CA TRP A 365 -3.46 -7.36 11.37
C TRP A 365 -4.47 -8.35 10.79
N VAL A 366 -5.56 -8.60 11.51
CA VAL A 366 -6.59 -9.54 11.07
C VAL A 366 -7.31 -8.99 9.85
N ILE A 367 -7.70 -7.71 9.88
CA ILE A 367 -8.41 -7.05 8.77
C ILE A 367 -7.52 -6.93 7.52
N HIS A 368 -6.21 -6.70 7.70
CA HIS A 368 -5.27 -6.48 6.60
C HIS A 368 -4.22 -7.58 6.45
N GLY A 369 -4.56 -8.82 6.81
CA GLY A 369 -3.62 -9.94 6.85
C GLY A 369 -2.87 -10.15 5.53
N GLU A 370 -3.57 -10.11 4.40
CA GLU A 370 -2.95 -10.25 3.06
C GLU A 370 -1.89 -9.18 2.77
N LEU A 371 -2.17 -7.94 3.19
CA LEU A 371 -1.27 -6.80 3.03
C LEU A 371 -0.01 -6.97 3.87
N TYR A 372 -0.16 -7.38 5.13
CA TYR A 372 0.99 -7.66 5.99
C TYR A 372 1.82 -8.84 5.47
N VAL A 373 1.19 -9.93 5.02
CA VAL A 373 1.92 -11.07 4.42
C VAL A 373 2.71 -10.62 3.19
N ALA A 374 2.11 -9.84 2.29
CA ALA A 374 2.81 -9.31 1.13
C ALA A 374 3.96 -8.35 1.51
N LEU A 375 3.74 -7.52 2.52
CA LEU A 375 4.73 -6.58 3.03
C LEU A 375 5.93 -7.31 3.64
N LEU A 376 5.67 -8.26 4.53
CA LEU A 376 6.72 -9.07 5.16
C LEU A 376 7.48 -9.90 4.12
N ALA A 377 6.79 -10.48 3.13
CA ALA A 377 7.45 -11.17 2.03
C ALA A 377 8.39 -10.24 1.24
N LEU A 378 8.00 -8.99 1.00
CA LEU A 378 8.86 -7.99 0.38
C LEU A 378 10.08 -7.69 1.26
N LEU A 379 9.90 -7.47 2.56
CA LEU A 379 11.01 -7.19 3.48
C LEU A 379 12.02 -8.34 3.53
N VAL A 380 11.55 -9.59 3.56
CA VAL A 380 12.41 -10.78 3.51
C VAL A 380 13.20 -10.83 2.20
N LEU A 381 12.58 -10.50 1.07
CA LEU A 381 13.29 -10.43 -0.22
C LEU A 381 14.36 -9.35 -0.24
N LEU A 382 14.07 -8.19 0.34
CA LEU A 382 15.02 -7.08 0.42
C LEU A 382 16.13 -7.34 1.44
N GLY A 383 15.85 -8.05 2.54
CA GLY A 383 16.85 -8.46 3.54
C GLY A 383 17.80 -9.54 3.02
N ARG A 384 17.29 -10.50 2.24
CA ARG A 384 18.12 -11.54 1.57
C ARG A 384 18.95 -11.02 0.39
N SER A 385 18.78 -9.77 0.02
CA SER A 385 19.62 -9.14 -0.99
C SER A 385 21.07 -9.11 -0.50
N SER A 386 22.01 -9.56 -1.34
CA SER A 386 23.44 -9.41 -1.08
C SER A 386 23.91 -7.95 -1.07
N ASP A 387 23.04 -7.01 -1.43
CA ASP A 387 23.33 -5.58 -1.38
C ASP A 387 23.12 -5.02 0.05
N PRO A 388 24.20 -4.61 0.75
CA PRO A 388 24.10 -4.07 2.10
C PRO A 388 23.36 -2.73 2.17
N ALA A 389 23.23 -2.00 1.06
CA ALA A 389 22.40 -0.79 1.02
C ALA A 389 20.90 -1.12 1.16
N LEU A 390 20.44 -2.21 0.52
CA LEU A 390 19.07 -2.67 0.63
C LEU A 390 18.75 -3.17 2.04
N SER A 391 19.61 -4.00 2.62
CA SER A 391 19.43 -4.50 3.99
C SER A 391 19.35 -3.33 4.99
N ARG A 392 20.28 -2.36 4.92
CA ARG A 392 20.23 -1.17 5.81
C ARG A 392 18.94 -0.37 5.67
N LEU A 393 18.41 -0.24 4.46
CA LEU A 393 17.20 0.51 4.18
C LEU A 393 15.94 -0.19 4.74
N VAL A 394 15.95 -1.53 4.81
CA VAL A 394 14.91 -2.37 5.43
C VAL A 394 15.03 -2.43 6.95
N MET A 395 16.24 -2.46 7.49
CA MET A 395 16.49 -2.67 8.92
C MET A 395 16.36 -1.38 9.73
N ARG A 396 16.71 -0.23 9.15
CA ARG A 396 16.63 1.09 9.81
C ARG A 396 15.27 1.40 10.47
N PRO A 397 14.11 0.99 9.92
CA PRO A 397 12.82 1.25 10.54
C PRO A 397 12.41 0.23 11.59
N LEU A 398 12.99 -0.99 11.54
CA LEU A 398 12.78 -2.02 12.56
C LEU A 398 13.64 -1.77 13.80
N GLN A 399 14.76 -1.06 13.64
CA GLN A 399 15.53 -0.52 14.75
C GLN A 399 14.66 0.50 15.49
N ARG A 400 13.93 0.03 16.52
CA ARG A 400 13.23 0.90 17.46
C ARG A 400 14.18 2.01 17.85
N ARG A 401 13.78 3.26 17.60
CA ARG A 401 14.36 4.39 18.33
C ARG A 401 14.00 4.13 19.78
N SER A 402 14.93 3.54 20.54
CA SER A 402 14.90 3.64 21.99
C SER A 402 14.68 5.12 22.29
N PRO A 403 13.64 5.49 23.05
CA PRO A 403 13.47 6.89 23.44
C PRO A 403 14.80 7.34 24.04
N PRO A 404 15.30 8.55 23.69
CA PRO A 404 16.56 9.03 24.25
C PRO A 404 16.41 8.93 25.77
N SER A 405 17.17 8.01 26.37
CA SER A 405 17.15 7.79 27.81
C SER A 405 17.65 9.09 28.43
N SER A 406 16.72 9.91 28.89
CA SER A 406 17.02 11.09 29.69
C SER A 406 17.42 10.60 31.07
N SER A 407 18.62 10.05 31.16
CA SER A 407 19.29 9.70 32.40
C SER A 407 20.60 10.48 32.40
N PRO A 408 20.71 11.57 33.17
CA PRO A 408 22.00 12.17 33.42
C PRO A 408 22.86 11.17 34.19
N SER A 409 24.10 11.07 33.79
CA SER A 409 25.17 10.23 34.32
C SER A 409 25.25 10.17 35.85
N SER A 410 25.21 8.95 36.41
CA SER A 410 26.08 8.57 37.53
C SER A 410 26.15 7.04 37.72
N SER A 411 27.40 6.55 37.76
CA SER A 411 27.93 5.31 38.35
C SER A 411 27.53 3.93 37.80
N SER A 412 28.50 3.29 37.15
CA SER A 412 29.11 2.00 37.52
C SER A 412 28.25 0.93 38.19
N GLY A 413 28.09 -0.21 37.50
CA GLY A 413 28.09 -1.51 38.16
C GLY A 413 26.89 -2.41 37.89
N VAL A 414 27.20 -3.59 37.36
CA VAL A 414 26.47 -4.87 37.46
C VAL A 414 25.42 -5.17 36.37
N GLN A 415 25.88 -6.06 35.51
CA GLN A 415 25.18 -6.94 34.58
C GLN A 415 24.15 -7.86 35.27
N ALA A 416 23.19 -8.34 34.47
CA ALA A 416 22.28 -9.48 34.66
C ALA A 416 20.97 -9.23 35.42
N CYS A 417 19.86 -9.27 34.66
CA CYS A 417 18.72 -10.21 34.83
C CYS A 417 17.56 -9.77 33.93
N VAL A 418 17.40 -10.44 32.78
CA VAL A 418 16.15 -10.44 32.01
C VAL A 418 15.68 -11.88 31.94
N SER A 419 14.69 -12.23 32.76
CA SER A 419 13.87 -13.43 32.66
C SER A 419 12.63 -13.27 33.52
N ALA A 420 11.50 -13.74 33.00
CA ALA A 420 10.17 -13.84 33.63
C ALA A 420 9.27 -12.59 33.58
N SER A 421 8.39 -12.54 32.58
CA SER A 421 6.96 -12.25 32.79
C SER A 421 6.16 -12.57 31.52
N THR A 422 6.07 -13.87 31.21
CA THR A 422 5.08 -14.40 30.25
C THR A 422 4.41 -15.57 30.94
N GLY A 423 3.33 -15.30 31.67
CA GLY A 423 2.64 -16.35 32.43
C GLY A 423 1.64 -15.81 33.43
N ALA A 424 0.58 -15.17 32.95
CA ALA A 424 -0.71 -15.02 33.66
C ALA A 424 -1.65 -14.22 32.74
N PHE A 425 -2.58 -14.88 32.04
CA PHE A 425 -3.88 -14.34 31.59
C PHE A 425 -4.58 -15.36 30.66
N ILE A 426 -4.84 -16.57 31.17
CA ILE A 426 -5.89 -17.46 30.64
C ILE A 426 -6.48 -18.18 31.84
N GLU A 427 -7.33 -17.53 32.62
CA GLU A 427 -8.31 -18.23 33.47
C GLU A 427 -9.41 -17.29 34.00
N GLU A 428 -10.24 -16.70 33.13
CA GLU A 428 -11.52 -16.14 33.61
C GLU A 428 -12.55 -15.99 32.49
N ARG A 429 -13.17 -17.10 32.07
CA ARG A 429 -14.53 -17.09 31.49
C ARG A 429 -15.11 -18.49 31.42
N LYS A 430 -15.64 -18.94 32.56
CA LYS A 430 -16.59 -20.06 32.65
C LYS A 430 -17.65 -19.72 33.70
N ALA A 431 -18.66 -18.97 33.29
CA ALA A 431 -19.97 -18.91 33.93
C ALA A 431 -20.86 -17.94 33.13
N ALA A 432 -21.76 -18.50 32.32
CA ALA A 432 -23.07 -17.96 31.91
C ALA A 432 -23.43 -18.51 30.52
N GLU A 433 -23.76 -19.81 30.48
CA GLU A 433 -24.75 -20.32 29.53
C GLU A 433 -26.12 -20.19 30.18
N GLY A 434 -27.11 -19.75 29.40
CA GLY A 434 -28.51 -19.74 29.76
C GLY A 434 -29.23 -18.56 29.13
N GLN A 435 -29.71 -18.71 27.89
CA GLN A 435 -31.14 -18.78 27.60
C GLN A 435 -31.36 -18.99 26.10
N GLU A 436 -32.03 -20.09 25.77
CA GLU A 436 -32.60 -20.40 24.46
C GLU A 436 -33.67 -19.37 24.06
N GLY A 437 -33.74 -19.10 22.76
CA GLY A 437 -34.81 -18.34 22.12
C GLY A 437 -34.90 -18.77 20.66
N ASP A 438 -35.82 -19.69 20.40
CA ASP A 438 -36.28 -20.10 19.08
C ASP A 438 -36.96 -18.93 18.35
N GLU A 439 -36.52 -18.60 17.13
CA GLU A 439 -37.41 -17.99 16.13
C GLU A 439 -37.15 -18.58 14.74
N GLU A 440 -38.21 -19.19 14.20
CA GLU A 440 -38.38 -19.69 12.85
C GLU A 440 -38.45 -18.55 11.80
N GLY A 441 -38.00 -18.88 10.58
CA GLY A 441 -38.82 -18.65 9.38
C GLY A 441 -38.63 -17.34 8.63
N GLY A 442 -38.02 -17.43 7.45
CA GLY A 442 -38.01 -16.36 6.45
C GLY A 442 -37.25 -16.76 5.19
N GLU A 443 -37.85 -17.65 4.39
CA GLU A 443 -37.42 -17.90 3.01
C GLU A 443 -37.82 -16.70 2.14
N GLU A 444 -36.87 -16.06 1.45
CA GLU A 444 -37.17 -15.30 0.23
C GLU A 444 -35.93 -15.11 -0.67
N GLU A 445 -35.98 -15.84 -1.79
CA GLU A 445 -35.64 -15.42 -3.16
C GLU A 445 -34.20 -15.00 -3.52
N GLU A 446 -33.41 -16.01 -3.92
CA GLU A 446 -32.13 -15.87 -4.61
C GLU A 446 -32.36 -15.73 -6.15
N GLN A 447 -32.42 -14.50 -6.65
CA GLN A 447 -32.18 -14.19 -8.06
C GLN A 447 -31.27 -12.96 -8.18
N SER A 448 -29.99 -13.16 -8.52
CA SER A 448 -29.20 -12.27 -9.41
C SER A 448 -27.71 -12.60 -9.45
N LEU A 449 -27.21 -12.81 -10.67
CA LEU A 449 -25.83 -12.59 -11.17
C LEU A 449 -24.84 -13.77 -11.15
N SER A 450 -25.06 -14.62 -12.15
CA SER A 450 -24.02 -15.18 -13.04
C SER A 450 -23.05 -14.10 -13.53
N LEU A 451 -21.80 -14.12 -13.03
CA LEU A 451 -20.60 -13.60 -13.72
C LEU A 451 -19.29 -14.00 -13.01
N TYR A 452 -19.09 -15.30 -12.71
CA TYR A 452 -17.77 -15.80 -12.29
C TYR A 452 -17.55 -17.23 -12.76
N ALA A 453 -17.01 -17.37 -13.97
CA ALA A 453 -16.41 -18.60 -14.46
C ALA A 453 -14.94 -18.31 -14.81
N LEU A 454 -14.03 -18.83 -13.98
CA LEU A 454 -12.68 -19.36 -14.29
C LEU A 454 -11.71 -19.17 -13.10
N ALA A 455 -11.72 -20.14 -12.18
CA ALA A 455 -10.56 -20.74 -11.50
C ALA A 455 -11.07 -21.66 -10.38
N GLY A 456 -10.78 -22.95 -10.49
CA GLY A 456 -11.37 -24.00 -9.64
C GLY A 456 -10.81 -24.06 -8.22
N LYS A 457 -11.72 -24.19 -7.25
CA LYS A 457 -11.89 -25.34 -6.33
C LYS A 457 -13.05 -25.02 -5.38
N PRO A 458 -14.20 -25.73 -5.46
CA PRO A 458 -15.38 -25.43 -4.64
C PRO A 458 -15.19 -25.68 -3.14
N ARG A 459 -14.17 -26.44 -2.75
CA ARG A 459 -13.86 -26.77 -1.34
C ARG A 459 -13.32 -25.57 -0.54
N VAL A 460 -12.51 -24.72 -1.17
CA VAL A 460 -11.91 -23.53 -0.52
C VAL A 460 -12.96 -22.43 -0.26
N ARG A 461 -14.04 -22.38 -1.06
CA ARG A 461 -15.13 -21.40 -0.89
C ARG A 461 -16.04 -21.71 0.30
N ALA A 462 -16.25 -22.98 0.61
CA ALA A 462 -17.02 -23.39 1.80
C ALA A 462 -16.21 -23.16 3.09
N ASP A 463 -14.89 -23.33 3.02
CA ASP A 463 -13.98 -23.10 4.15
C ASP A 463 -13.81 -21.60 4.45
N LEU A 464 -13.74 -20.73 3.43
CA LEU A 464 -13.68 -19.27 3.62
C LEU A 464 -14.93 -18.67 4.27
N ARG A 465 -16.14 -19.16 3.95
CA ARG A 465 -17.38 -18.73 4.63
C ARG A 465 -17.49 -19.29 6.06
N LYS A 466 -16.77 -20.38 6.38
CA LYS A 466 -16.65 -20.92 7.75
C LYS A 466 -15.63 -20.16 8.60
N MET A 467 -14.67 -19.44 7.99
CA MET A 467 -13.63 -18.67 8.68
C MET A 467 -14.07 -17.28 9.16
N GLU A 468 -15.15 -16.71 8.61
CA GLU A 468 -15.64 -15.37 9.00
C GLU A 468 -16.29 -15.34 10.40
N GLY A 469 -16.63 -16.51 10.96
CA GLY A 469 -17.27 -16.65 12.28
C GLY A 469 -16.37 -17.21 13.39
N ARG A 470 -15.10 -17.54 13.12
CA ARG A 470 -14.17 -18.08 14.14
C ARG A 470 -12.79 -17.47 13.94
N GLY A 471 -12.37 -16.64 14.90
CA GLY A 471 -10.99 -16.14 14.97
C GLY A 471 -10.02 -17.31 15.02
N ASP A 472 -9.37 -17.59 13.89
CA ASP A 472 -8.70 -18.87 13.68
C ASP A 472 -7.28 -18.84 14.24
N LYS A 473 -7.00 -19.78 15.15
CA LYS A 473 -5.68 -19.98 15.79
C LYS A 473 -4.60 -20.30 14.76
N GLU A 474 -4.97 -20.79 13.58
CA GLU A 474 -4.05 -21.13 12.50
C GLU A 474 -3.47 -19.87 11.83
N THR A 475 -4.28 -18.83 11.61
CA THR A 475 -3.80 -17.53 11.13
C THR A 475 -2.89 -16.86 12.17
N GLN A 476 -3.25 -16.95 13.45
CA GLN A 476 -2.40 -16.46 14.55
C GLN A 476 -1.08 -17.24 14.63
N SER A 477 -1.11 -18.56 14.42
CA SER A 477 0.08 -19.42 14.37
C SER A 477 0.99 -19.09 13.19
N LEU A 478 0.43 -18.89 12.00
CA LEU A 478 1.18 -18.47 10.81
C LEU A 478 1.81 -17.07 10.97
N VAL A 479 1.08 -16.13 11.56
CA VAL A 479 1.61 -14.79 11.87
C VAL A 479 2.69 -14.89 12.95
N ALA A 480 2.49 -15.69 13.99
CA ALA A 480 3.50 -15.91 15.03
C ALA A 480 4.77 -16.56 14.45
N GLN A 481 4.63 -17.56 13.57
CA GLN A 481 5.76 -18.21 12.90
C GLN A 481 6.49 -17.23 11.96
N LEU A 482 5.76 -16.42 11.18
CA LEU A 482 6.35 -15.37 10.34
C LEU A 482 7.09 -14.32 11.16
N LEU A 483 6.53 -13.90 12.30
CA LEU A 483 7.17 -12.97 13.22
C LEU A 483 8.41 -13.60 13.88
N MET A 484 8.39 -14.88 14.21
CA MET A 484 9.55 -15.60 14.73
C MET A 484 10.63 -15.76 13.67
N ASP A 485 10.28 -16.07 12.42
CA ASP A 485 11.21 -16.16 11.30
C ASP A 485 11.83 -14.79 10.99
N LEU A 486 11.04 -13.71 11.02
CA LEU A 486 11.53 -12.34 10.91
C LEU A 486 12.45 -11.97 12.05
N ASN A 487 12.09 -12.31 13.30
CA ASN A 487 12.93 -12.04 14.45
C ASN A 487 14.23 -12.84 14.38
N HIS A 488 14.20 -14.08 13.88
CA HIS A 488 15.38 -14.90 13.65
C HIS A 488 16.28 -14.32 12.54
N ILE A 489 15.70 -13.85 11.42
CA ILE A 489 16.45 -13.15 10.36
C ILE A 489 17.08 -11.87 10.91
N VAL A 490 16.31 -11.05 11.64
CA VAL A 490 16.79 -9.81 12.27
C VAL A 490 17.89 -10.09 13.31
N CYS A 491 17.77 -11.15 14.11
CA CYS A 491 18.77 -11.51 15.11
C CYS A 491 20.07 -12.07 14.49
N MET A 492 19.97 -12.83 13.38
CA MET A 492 21.16 -13.39 12.72
C MET A 492 21.95 -12.35 11.92
N ASP A 493 21.29 -11.37 11.29
CA ASP A 493 21.97 -10.31 10.53
C ASP A 493 22.50 -9.15 11.41
N VAL A 494 22.08 -9.06 12.69
CA VAL A 494 22.55 -8.02 13.63
C VAL A 494 23.65 -8.54 14.57
N LEU A 495 23.77 -9.86 14.74
CA LEU A 495 24.78 -10.50 15.61
C LEU A 495 25.96 -11.14 14.85
N GLY A 496 25.92 -11.18 13.53
CA GLY A 496 27.06 -11.51 12.65
C GLY A 496 27.63 -10.25 12.01
#